data_AF-D6RJ73-F1
#
_entry.id   AF-D6RJ73-F1
#
_cell.length_a   1.000
_cell.length_b   1.000
_cell.length_c   1.000
_cell.angle_alpha   90.00
_cell.angle_beta   90.00
_cell.angle_gamma   90.00
#
_symmetry.space_group_name_H-M   'P 1'
#
loop_
_entity.id
_entity.type
_entity.pdbx_description
1 polymer ?
#
loop_
_entity_poly.entity_id
_entity_poly.type
_entity_poly.pdbx_seq_one_letter_code
_entity_poly.pdbx_strand_id
1 'polypeptide(L)'
;MTLKALLVTALALCHGFNLDTEHPMTFQENAKGFGQSVVQLGGTSVVVAAPQEAKAVNQTGALYQCDYSTSRCHPIPLQGSLCIHLSSQYLQRL
;
A
#
# COMPACT_ATOMS: atom_id res chain seq x y z
N MET A 1 -7.12 -30.68 30.47
CA MET A 1 -6.93 -30.55 29.00
C MET A 1 -7.95 -29.61 28.36
N THR A 2 -9.16 -29.52 28.91
CA THR A 2 -10.27 -28.65 28.44
C THR A 2 -10.01 -27.15 28.57
N LEU A 3 -9.39 -26.69 29.67
CA LEU A 3 -9.10 -25.25 29.87
C LEU A 3 -8.15 -24.68 28.81
N LYS A 4 -7.13 -25.46 28.43
CA LYS A 4 -6.18 -25.08 27.39
C LYS A 4 -6.86 -25.00 26.02
N ALA A 5 -7.75 -25.94 25.72
CA ALA A 5 -8.54 -25.91 24.48
C ALA A 5 -9.46 -24.68 24.45
N LEU A 6 -10.19 -24.40 25.53
CA LEU A 6 -11.05 -23.22 25.67
C LEU A 6 -10.30 -21.90 25.50
N LEU A 7 -9.10 -21.79 26.07
CA LEU A 7 -8.26 -20.59 25.95
C LEU A 7 -7.79 -20.37 24.51
N VAL A 8 -7.39 -21.42 23.80
CA VAL A 8 -6.99 -21.33 22.39
C VAL A 8 -8.17 -20.94 21.51
N THR A 9 -9.37 -21.49 21.74
CA THR A 9 -10.57 -21.10 20.98
C THR A 9 -10.96 -19.66 21.25
N ALA A 10 -10.90 -19.20 22.50
CA ALA A 10 -11.19 -17.81 22.87
C ALA A 10 -10.20 -16.83 22.23
N LEU A 11 -8.91 -17.16 22.22
CA LEU A 11 -7.87 -16.35 21.56
C LEU A 11 -8.00 -16.38 20.03
N ALA A 12 -8.43 -17.49 19.45
CA ALA A 12 -8.69 -17.59 18.01
C ALA A 12 -9.94 -16.80 17.56
N LEU A 13 -10.92 -16.63 18.46
CA LEU A 13 -12.10 -15.78 18.27
C LEU A 13 -11.82 -14.28 18.52
N CYS A 14 -10.68 -13.95 19.14
CA CYS A 14 -10.15 -12.59 19.14
C CYS A 14 -9.58 -12.25 17.75
N HIS A 15 -10.46 -12.19 16.75
CA HIS A 15 -10.21 -11.47 15.51
C HIS A 15 -9.88 -10.03 15.92
N GLY A 16 -8.74 -9.48 15.48
CA GLY A 16 -8.32 -8.11 15.83
C GLY A 16 -9.49 -7.14 15.70
N PHE A 17 -9.90 -6.55 16.83
CA PHE A 17 -11.31 -6.22 17.07
C PHE A 17 -11.79 -4.85 16.57
N ASN A 18 -11.02 -4.17 15.74
CA ASN A 18 -11.36 -2.82 15.29
C ASN A 18 -10.97 -2.51 13.83
N LEU A 19 -10.55 -3.52 13.06
CA LEU A 19 -10.37 -3.41 11.62
C LEU A 19 -11.57 -4.05 10.93
N ASP A 20 -12.25 -3.29 10.06
CA ASP A 20 -13.28 -3.85 9.19
C ASP A 20 -12.61 -4.76 8.15
N THR A 21 -12.80 -6.06 8.32
CA THR A 21 -12.31 -7.08 7.38
C THR A 21 -13.39 -7.54 6.40
N GLU A 22 -14.65 -7.17 6.61
CA GLU A 22 -15.77 -7.57 5.75
C GLU A 22 -15.86 -6.68 4.50
N HIS A 23 -15.51 -5.39 4.63
CA HIS A 23 -15.59 -4.42 3.54
C HIS A 23 -14.25 -3.75 3.23
N PRO A 24 -13.20 -4.50 2.85
CA PRO A 24 -11.90 -3.90 2.53
C PRO A 24 -11.97 -3.08 1.24
N MET A 25 -11.30 -1.93 1.24
CA MET A 25 -11.00 -1.21 0.01
C MET A 25 -9.78 -1.83 -0.68
N THR A 26 -9.97 -2.28 -1.92
CA THR A 26 -8.90 -2.90 -2.71
C THR A 26 -8.57 -2.03 -3.91
N PHE A 27 -7.29 -1.71 -4.06
CA PHE A 27 -6.74 -1.07 -5.26
C PHE A 27 -5.97 -2.12 -6.06
N GLN A 28 -6.19 -2.16 -7.36
CA GLN A 28 -5.53 -3.10 -8.26
C GLN A 28 -5.14 -2.40 -9.55
N GLU A 29 -3.88 -2.57 -9.93
CA GLU A 29 -3.35 -2.10 -11.21
C GLU A 29 -2.59 -3.23 -11.89
N ASN A 30 -2.65 -3.27 -13.22
CA ASN A 30 -1.82 -4.19 -14.01
C ASN A 30 -0.41 -3.62 -14.18
N ALA A 31 0.24 -3.33 -13.05
CA ALA A 31 1.57 -2.77 -12.99
C ALA A 31 2.51 -3.68 -12.19
N LYS A 32 3.65 -4.03 -12.76
CA LYS A 32 4.52 -5.05 -12.15
C LYS A 32 5.12 -4.54 -10.83
N GLY A 33 4.89 -5.30 -9.75
CA GLY A 33 5.31 -4.93 -8.39
C GLY A 33 4.39 -3.89 -7.72
N PHE A 34 3.21 -3.61 -8.26
CA PHE A 34 2.23 -2.75 -7.60
C PHE A 34 1.93 -3.24 -6.18
N GLY A 35 1.99 -2.33 -5.20
CA GLY A 35 1.79 -2.66 -3.80
C GLY A 35 3.07 -3.03 -3.05
N GLN A 36 4.23 -3.08 -3.70
CA GLN A 36 5.50 -3.40 -3.04
C GLN A 36 5.91 -2.35 -1.99
N SER A 37 5.46 -1.10 -2.14
CA SER A 37 5.59 -0.07 -1.10
C SER A 37 4.35 0.82 -1.13
N VAL A 38 3.86 1.18 0.06
CA VAL A 38 2.64 1.98 0.23
C VAL A 38 2.87 3.06 1.29
N VAL A 39 2.31 4.25 1.06
CA VAL A 39 2.30 5.34 2.04
C VAL A 39 0.93 6.03 2.03
N GLN A 40 0.38 6.31 3.20
CA GLN A 40 -0.85 7.08 3.35
C GLN A 40 -0.53 8.58 3.33
N LEU A 41 -1.26 9.35 2.52
CA LEU A 41 -1.07 10.80 2.39
C LEU A 41 -2.41 11.53 2.54
N GLY A 42 -2.45 12.49 3.47
CA GLY A 42 -3.58 13.42 3.62
C GLY A 42 -4.91 12.78 4.01
N GLY A 43 -4.94 11.52 4.45
CA GLY A 43 -6.13 10.80 4.90
C GLY A 43 -7.15 10.43 3.82
N THR A 44 -6.99 10.94 2.59
CA THR A 44 -7.92 10.72 1.46
C THR A 44 -7.34 9.81 0.39
N SER A 45 -6.04 9.53 0.44
CA SER A 45 -5.36 8.74 -0.58
C SER A 45 -4.18 7.94 -0.05
N VAL A 46 -3.80 6.94 -0.83
CA VAL A 46 -2.53 6.22 -0.69
C VAL A 46 -1.68 6.41 -1.93
N VAL A 47 -0.37 6.47 -1.75
CA VAL A 47 0.58 6.34 -2.84
C VAL A 47 1.14 4.93 -2.84
N VAL A 48 1.07 4.28 -3.98
CA VAL A 48 1.47 2.90 -4.20
C VAL A 48 2.59 2.85 -5.23
N ALA A 49 3.68 2.17 -4.91
CA ALA A 49 4.78 1.94 -5.82
C ALA A 49 4.58 0.66 -6.63
N ALA A 50 4.98 0.71 -7.91
CA ALA A 50 5.14 -0.44 -8.79
C ALA A 50 6.57 -0.41 -9.40
N PRO A 51 7.60 -0.84 -8.65
CA PRO A 51 9.00 -0.61 -9.01
C PRO A 51 9.46 -1.38 -10.25
N GLN A 52 8.75 -2.44 -10.63
CA GLN A 52 9.10 -3.30 -11.77
C GLN A 52 8.31 -2.95 -13.04
N GLU A 53 7.45 -1.94 -12.98
CA GLU A 53 6.64 -1.50 -14.11
C GLU A 53 7.52 -0.86 -15.19
N ALA A 54 7.39 -1.31 -16.44
CA ALA A 54 8.15 -0.74 -17.55
C ALA A 54 7.48 0.54 -18.06
N LYS A 55 8.17 1.68 -17.99
CA LYS A 55 7.66 2.97 -18.48
C LYS A 55 8.21 3.35 -19.86
N ALA A 56 9.47 3.04 -20.13
CA ALA A 56 10.12 3.27 -21.42
C ALA A 56 11.37 2.37 -21.56
N VAL A 57 12.07 2.47 -22.69
CA VAL A 57 13.36 1.80 -22.89
C VAL A 57 14.32 2.22 -21.78
N ASN A 58 14.73 1.26 -20.94
CA ASN A 58 15.59 1.46 -19.77
C ASN A 58 14.99 2.31 -18.62
N GLN A 59 13.67 2.51 -18.59
CA GLN A 59 13.00 3.16 -17.47
C GLN A 59 11.99 2.22 -16.83
N THR A 60 12.22 1.94 -15.55
CA THR A 60 11.33 1.12 -14.71
C THR A 60 10.85 1.91 -13.52
N GLY A 61 9.72 1.49 -12.96
CA GLY A 61 9.14 2.08 -11.78
C GLY A 61 8.03 3.06 -12.12
N ALA A 62 6.95 2.95 -11.36
CA ALA A 62 5.82 3.85 -11.40
C ALA A 62 5.34 4.14 -9.98
N LEU A 63 4.79 5.34 -9.78
CA LEU A 63 3.99 5.66 -8.60
C LEU A 63 2.55 5.89 -9.03
N TYR A 64 1.62 5.47 -8.18
CA TYR A 64 0.19 5.66 -8.36
C TYR A 64 -0.37 6.35 -7.12
N GLN A 65 -1.20 7.36 -7.30
CA GLN A 65 -2.04 7.90 -6.24
C GLN A 65 -3.41 7.25 -6.34
N CYS A 66 -3.83 6.56 -5.29
CA CYS A 66 -5.12 5.90 -5.21
C CYS A 66 -6.03 6.63 -4.23
N ASP A 67 -7.18 7.08 -4.74
CA ASP A 67 -8.14 7.89 -4.01
C ASP A 67 -9.21 7.00 -3.38
N TYR A 68 -9.44 7.15 -2.07
CA TYR A 68 -10.40 6.34 -1.34
C TYR A 68 -11.86 6.59 -1.75
N SER A 69 -12.20 7.80 -2.18
CA SER A 69 -13.58 8.13 -2.55
C SER A 69 -14.00 7.53 -3.89
N THR A 70 -13.06 7.36 -4.80
CA THR A 70 -13.31 6.86 -6.16
C THR A 70 -12.85 5.42 -6.38
N SER A 71 -12.10 4.85 -5.44
CA SER A 71 -11.44 3.54 -5.58
C SER A 71 -10.56 3.43 -6.83
N ARG A 72 -10.00 4.55 -7.29
CA ARG A 72 -9.21 4.63 -8.52
C ARG A 72 -7.78 5.05 -8.23
N CYS A 73 -6.86 4.46 -8.99
CA CYS A 73 -5.46 4.85 -8.99
C CYS A 73 -5.13 5.65 -10.26
N HIS A 74 -4.34 6.70 -10.10
CA HIS A 74 -3.84 7.52 -11.20
C HIS A 74 -2.30 7.56 -11.15
N PRO A 75 -1.62 7.41 -12.30
CA PRO A 75 -0.17 7.47 -12.34
C PRO A 75 0.30 8.88 -11.95
N ILE A 76 1.31 8.94 -11.08
CA ILE A 76 1.98 10.20 -10.74
C ILE A 76 3.11 10.42 -11.76
N PRO A 77 3.04 11.46 -12.60
CA PRO A 77 4.11 11.76 -13.54
C PRO A 77 5.33 12.29 -12.77
N LEU A 78 6.45 11.58 -12.87
CA LEU A 78 7.73 12.02 -12.33
C LEU A 78 8.57 12.61 -13.46
N GLN A 79 8.96 13.87 -13.31
CA GLN A 79 9.90 14.53 -14.22
C GLN A 79 11.33 14.27 -13.73
N GLY A 80 12.15 13.62 -14.55
CA GLY A 80 13.56 13.39 -14.26
C GLY A 80 13.89 11.92 -14.00
N SER A 81 14.70 11.35 -14.89
CA SER A 81 15.20 9.98 -14.81
C SER A 81 16.45 9.95 -13.94
N LEU A 82 16.32 9.78 -12.63
CA LEU A 82 17.32 9.10 -11.81
C LEU A 82 16.71 8.82 -10.44
N CYS A 83 16.79 7.55 -10.01
CA CYS A 83 16.55 7.05 -8.66
C CYS A 83 15.86 8.00 -7.66
N ILE A 84 14.71 7.58 -7.15
CA ILE A 84 14.19 7.98 -5.84
C ILE A 84 15.17 7.53 -4.74
N HIS A 85 16.34 8.14 -4.69
CA HIS A 85 17.23 8.22 -3.54
C HIS A 85 16.84 9.44 -2.70
N LEU A 86 15.53 9.68 -2.58
CA LEU A 86 14.96 10.84 -1.89
C LEU A 86 13.65 10.40 -1.22
N SER A 87 13.76 9.72 -0.08
CA SER A 87 12.68 9.74 0.92
C SER A 87 13.19 9.56 2.36
N SER A 88 14.39 8.99 2.57
CA SER A 88 14.94 8.88 3.93
C SER A 88 15.12 10.25 4.62
N GLN A 89 15.47 11.31 3.88
CA GLN A 89 15.69 12.63 4.48
C GLN A 89 14.44 13.52 4.61
N TYR A 90 13.36 13.27 3.86
CA TYR A 90 12.15 14.11 3.94
C TYR A 90 11.09 13.56 4.91
N LEU A 91 11.03 12.24 5.11
CA LEU A 91 10.11 11.64 6.07
C LEU A 91 10.56 11.72 7.55
N GLN A 92 11.84 12.05 7.81
CA GLN A 92 12.39 12.16 9.18
C GLN A 92 12.17 13.54 9.83
N ARG A 93 11.44 14.46 9.18
CA ARG A 93 11.16 15.82 9.69
C ARG A 93 9.68 16.09 9.96
N LEU A 94 8.86 15.06 10.02
CA LEU A 94 7.49 15.11 10.54
C LEU A 94 7.38 14.29 11.82
#